data_AF-A0A9E4APJ4-F1
#
_entry.id   AF-A0A9E4APJ4-F1
#
_cell.length_a   1.000
_cell.length_b   1.000
_cell.length_c   1.000
_cell.angle_alpha   90.00
_cell.angle_beta   90.00
_cell.angle_gamma   90.00
#
_symmetry.space_group_name_H-M   'P 1'
#
loop_
_entity.id
_entity.type
_entity.pdbx_description
1 polymer ?
#
loop_
_entity_poly.entity_id
_entity_poly.type
_entity_poly.pdbx_seq_one_letter_code
_entity_poly.pdbx_strand_id
1 'polypeptide(L)'
;MRSLIISGRSGSGKSTVLHALEDSGFNCIDNFPASLLVQHITREASRPGEEAPDLAVCIDVRNSPEQLAALPTYIEQLKADEQAPRLIYLDASDSVLVKRFSDTRRRHPLDAQFSVLKDAIAHEKQVLDPIAEIADLRIDTTNRTLHELDTLTKERIAGHSSTEISLLFQSFGYKYGVPIDTDIVFDARCLPNPYWREDLRQFNGLHHRIKVFLDESAVVDDFFEDVCRTRDGYM
;
A
#
# COMPACT_ATOMS: atom_id res chain seq x y z
N MET A 1 1.58 9.49 15.03
CA MET A 1 2.40 9.82 13.86
C MET A 1 3.33 8.65 13.57
N ARG A 2 3.26 8.09 12.36
CA ARG A 2 4.22 7.11 11.85
C ARG A 2 5.32 7.85 11.10
N SER A 3 6.56 7.48 11.32
CA SER A 3 7.73 8.04 10.63
C SER A 3 8.44 6.93 9.85
N LEU A 4 8.65 7.17 8.55
CA LEU A 4 9.32 6.26 7.63
C LEU A 4 10.62 6.88 7.12
N ILE A 5 11.67 6.09 7.03
CA ILE A 5 12.89 6.46 6.32
C ILE A 5 12.98 5.56 5.09
N ILE A 6 12.97 6.16 3.91
CA ILE A 6 13.17 5.48 2.64
C ILE A 6 14.64 5.67 2.23
N SER A 7 15.35 4.57 2.07
CA SER A 7 16.71 4.55 1.55
C SER A 7 16.86 3.50 0.45
N GLY A 8 17.99 3.50 -0.23
CA GLY A 8 18.23 2.57 -1.32
C GLY A 8 19.11 3.17 -2.40
N ARG A 9 19.61 2.30 -3.28
CA ARG A 9 20.46 2.68 -4.41
C ARG A 9 19.69 3.50 -5.44
N SER A 10 20.38 4.32 -6.21
CA SER A 10 19.74 5.13 -7.24
C SER A 10 19.16 4.23 -8.34
N GLY A 11 17.92 4.51 -8.76
CA GLY A 11 17.18 3.64 -9.69
C GLY A 11 16.44 2.46 -9.06
N SER A 12 16.50 2.27 -7.74
CA SER A 12 15.77 1.20 -7.02
C SER A 12 14.25 1.43 -6.88
N GLY A 13 13.72 2.59 -7.30
CA GLY A 13 12.28 2.88 -7.22
C GLY A 13 11.86 3.74 -6.02
N LYS A 14 12.81 4.35 -5.29
CA LYS A 14 12.52 5.28 -4.16
C LYS A 14 11.47 6.34 -4.51
N SER A 15 11.57 6.98 -5.68
CA SER A 15 10.60 8.00 -6.11
C SER A 15 9.19 7.44 -6.28
N THR A 16 9.05 6.21 -6.78
CA THR A 16 7.75 5.53 -6.90
C THR A 16 7.16 5.24 -5.53
N VAL A 17 8.00 4.80 -4.58
CA VAL A 17 7.57 4.58 -3.19
C VAL A 17 7.14 5.89 -2.53
N LEU A 18 7.89 6.98 -2.69
CA LEU A 18 7.51 8.28 -2.14
C LEU A 18 6.16 8.76 -2.69
N HIS A 19 5.95 8.68 -4.01
CA HIS A 19 4.66 9.05 -4.60
C HIS A 19 3.51 8.18 -4.08
N ALA A 20 3.72 6.87 -3.97
CA ALA A 20 2.72 5.97 -3.40
C ALA A 20 2.38 6.29 -1.93
N LEU A 21 3.37 6.78 -1.17
CA LEU A 21 3.19 7.24 0.21
C LEU A 21 2.49 8.59 0.29
N GLU A 22 2.81 9.54 -0.60
CA GLU A 22 2.08 10.81 -0.76
C GLU A 22 0.59 10.55 -1.03
N ASP A 23 0.29 9.66 -1.98
CA ASP A 23 -1.08 9.22 -2.30
C ASP A 23 -1.77 8.56 -1.09
N SER A 24 -1.00 7.97 -0.18
CA SER A 24 -1.48 7.33 1.04
C SER A 24 -1.57 8.29 2.24
N GLY A 25 -1.36 9.59 2.04
CA GLY A 25 -1.49 10.63 3.06
C GLY A 25 -0.24 10.90 3.89
N PHE A 26 0.92 10.37 3.52
CA PHE A 26 2.19 10.73 4.17
C PHE A 26 2.70 12.08 3.65
N ASN A 27 3.22 12.90 4.56
CA ASN A 27 4.06 14.03 4.20
C ASN A 27 5.45 13.50 3.78
N CYS A 28 5.75 13.56 2.49
CA CYS A 28 6.98 13.03 1.93
C CYS A 28 8.02 14.12 1.66
N ILE A 29 9.27 13.89 2.09
CA ILE A 29 10.39 14.79 1.82
C ILE A 29 11.50 14.02 1.10
N ASP A 30 11.76 14.38 -0.16
CA ASP A 30 12.90 13.84 -0.91
C ASP A 30 14.22 14.51 -0.51
N ASN A 31 15.33 13.79 -0.65
CA ASN A 31 16.69 14.28 -0.37
C ASN A 31 16.86 14.91 1.02
N PHE A 32 16.34 14.23 2.05
CA PHE A 32 16.37 14.76 3.41
C PHE A 32 17.78 14.67 4.02
N PRO A 33 18.31 15.75 4.63
CA PRO A 33 19.60 15.72 5.31
C PRO A 33 19.56 14.86 6.57
N ALA A 34 20.34 13.77 6.63
CA ALA A 34 20.29 12.83 7.75
C ALA A 34 20.61 13.49 9.11
N SER A 35 21.45 14.53 9.13
CA SER A 35 21.80 15.27 10.36
C SER A 35 20.63 16.03 11.00
N LEU A 36 19.55 16.28 10.26
CA LEU A 36 18.36 16.97 10.77
C LEU A 36 17.25 16.01 11.20
N LEU A 37 17.47 14.70 11.05
CA LEU A 37 16.45 13.67 11.25
C LEU A 37 15.86 13.69 12.66
N VAL A 38 16.74 13.68 13.68
CA VAL A 38 16.33 13.67 15.09
C VAL A 38 15.53 14.92 15.41
N GLN A 39 16.07 16.10 15.12
CA GLN A 39 15.41 17.38 15.39
C GLN A 39 14.03 17.48 14.71
N HIS A 40 13.92 17.03 13.46
CA HIS A 40 12.68 17.14 12.72
C HIS A 40 11.60 16.21 13.28
N ILE A 41 11.91 14.94 13.51
CA ILE A 41 10.96 13.96 14.04
C ILE A 41 10.51 14.35 15.45
N THR A 42 11.42 14.72 16.35
CA THR A 42 11.07 15.16 17.71
C THR A 42 10.16 16.38 17.69
N ARG A 43 10.39 17.33 16.77
CA ARG A 43 9.56 18.53 16.63
C ARG A 43 8.15 18.21 16.14
N GLU A 44 8.02 17.39 15.10
CA GLU A 44 6.69 17.02 14.57
C GLU A 44 5.91 16.17 15.59
N ALA A 45 6.58 15.29 16.33
CA ALA A 45 5.96 14.51 17.40
C ALA A 45 5.44 15.36 18.57
N SER A 46 6.07 16.52 18.83
CA SER A 46 5.74 17.41 19.97
C SER A 46 4.71 18.49 19.62
N ARG A 47 4.13 18.47 18.41
CA ARG A 47 3.26 19.53 17.91
C ARG A 47 1.89 19.50 18.62
N PRO A 48 1.49 20.57 19.36
CA PRO A 48 0.21 20.59 20.04
C PRO A 48 -0.94 20.95 19.09
N GLY A 49 -2.04 20.19 19.13
CA GLY A 49 -3.35 20.63 18.62
C GLY A 49 -3.93 19.95 17.38
N GLU A 50 -3.22 19.03 16.72
CA GLU A 50 -3.71 18.20 15.62
C GLU A 50 -2.94 16.86 15.62
N GLU A 51 -3.55 15.77 15.13
CA GLU A 51 -2.79 14.55 14.86
C GLU A 51 -1.72 14.88 13.80
N ALA A 52 -0.44 14.86 14.19
CA ALA A 52 0.65 15.11 13.26
C ALA A 52 0.59 14.11 12.11
N PRO A 53 0.61 14.56 10.84
CA PRO A 53 0.50 13.69 9.68
C PRO A 53 1.67 12.73 9.66
N ASP A 54 1.45 11.53 9.13
CA ASP A 54 2.52 10.56 8.97
C ASP A 54 3.63 11.14 8.08
N LEU A 55 4.89 10.85 8.40
CA LEU A 55 6.06 11.44 7.77
C LEU A 55 6.85 10.36 7.04
N ALA A 56 7.28 10.65 5.82
CA ALA A 56 8.25 9.83 5.10
C ALA A 56 9.41 10.70 4.60
N VAL A 57 10.64 10.34 4.96
CA VAL A 57 11.85 11.05 4.51
C VAL A 57 12.73 10.13 3.67
N CYS A 58 13.25 10.64 2.56
CA CYS A 58 14.16 9.91 1.70
C CYS A 58 15.61 10.28 2.01
N ILE A 59 16.42 9.31 2.40
CA ILE A 59 17.85 9.48 2.67
C ILE A 59 18.63 8.55 1.73
N ASP A 60 19.37 9.13 0.80
CA ASP A 60 20.18 8.39 -0.19
C ASP A 60 21.59 8.98 -0.32
N VAL A 61 22.35 8.49 -1.30
CA VAL A 61 23.76 8.84 -1.53
C VAL A 61 24.01 10.33 -1.83
N ARG A 62 22.96 11.13 -2.04
CA ARG A 62 23.10 12.60 -2.14
C ARG A 62 23.51 13.23 -0.82
N ASN A 63 23.34 12.53 0.30
CA ASN A 63 23.90 12.92 1.60
C ASN A 63 25.40 12.64 1.65
N SER A 64 26.12 13.38 2.51
CA SER A 64 27.54 13.10 2.71
C SER A 64 27.76 11.71 3.34
N PRO A 65 28.87 11.01 3.04
CA PRO A 65 29.17 9.71 3.64
C PRO A 65 29.19 9.73 5.17
N GLU A 66 29.66 10.84 5.77
CA GLU A 66 29.66 11.03 7.23
C GLU A 66 28.22 11.07 7.80
N GLN A 67 27.30 11.75 7.12
CA GLN A 67 25.90 11.81 7.50
C GLN A 67 25.21 10.44 7.36
N LEU A 68 25.52 9.69 6.31
CA LEU A 68 24.99 8.34 6.09
C LEU A 68 25.51 7.36 7.14
N ALA A 69 26.80 7.45 7.49
CA ALA A 69 27.42 6.63 8.54
C ALA A 69 26.86 6.94 9.94
N ALA A 70 26.40 8.17 10.18
CA ALA A 70 25.77 8.58 11.43
C ALA A 70 24.28 8.19 11.53
N LEU A 71 23.63 7.80 10.43
CA LEU A 71 22.21 7.47 10.39
C LEU A 71 21.79 6.39 11.41
N PRO A 72 22.53 5.27 11.60
CA PRO A 72 22.22 4.30 12.64
C PRO A 72 22.14 4.91 14.04
N THR A 73 23.07 5.83 14.35
CA THR A 73 23.10 6.51 15.65
C THR A 73 21.87 7.41 15.84
N TYR A 74 21.45 8.12 14.78
CA TYR A 74 20.24 8.94 14.83
C TYR A 74 18.97 8.11 15.03
N ILE A 75 18.88 6.93 14.40
CA ILE A 75 17.77 6.00 14.60
C ILE A 75 17.75 5.46 16.03
N GLU A 76 18.91 5.13 16.61
CA GLU A 76 19.01 4.70 18.01
C GLU A 76 18.59 5.79 19.00
N GLN A 77 18.96 7.05 18.76
CA GLN A 77 18.51 8.18 19.58
C GLN A 77 16.99 8.31 19.55
N LEU A 78 16.37 8.26 18.37
CA LEU A 78 14.92 8.32 18.22
C LEU A 78 14.20 7.11 18.82
N LYS A 79 14.84 5.92 18.81
CA LYS A 79 14.33 4.74 19.52
C LYS A 79 14.29 4.95 21.03
N ALA A 80 15.31 5.60 21.61
CA ALA A 80 15.36 5.91 23.03
C ALA A 80 14.25 6.90 23.47
N ASP A 81 13.82 7.78 22.56
CA ASP A 81 12.74 8.74 22.78
C ASP A 81 11.34 8.21 22.42
N GLU A 82 11.19 6.89 22.20
CA GLU A 82 9.94 6.24 21.77
C GLU A 82 9.37 6.78 20.44
N GLN A 83 10.21 7.40 19.60
CA GLN A 83 9.86 7.95 18.28
C GLN A 83 10.56 7.23 17.13
N ALA A 84 10.78 5.92 17.29
CA ALA A 84 11.54 5.08 16.36
C ALA A 84 10.94 5.10 14.94
N PRO A 85 11.65 5.66 13.93
CA PRO A 85 11.21 5.56 12.55
C PRO A 85 11.45 4.15 12.01
N ARG A 86 10.59 3.71 11.08
CA ARG A 86 10.80 2.45 10.34
C ARG A 86 11.66 2.70 9.11
N LEU A 87 12.78 2.00 9.00
CA LEU A 87 13.73 2.11 7.90
C LEU A 87 13.42 1.08 6.80
N ILE A 88 13.21 1.56 5.59
CA ILE A 88 12.88 0.77 4.40
C ILE A 88 13.97 0.98 3.37
N TYR A 89 14.57 -0.12 2.92
CA TYR A 89 15.66 -0.12 1.97
C TYR A 89 15.24 -0.76 0.65
N LEU A 90 15.38 -0.01 -0.44
CA LEU A 90 15.10 -0.49 -1.80
C LEU A 90 16.39 -0.81 -2.55
N ASP A 91 16.41 -1.97 -3.20
CA ASP A 91 17.52 -2.36 -4.06
C ASP A 91 17.02 -3.03 -5.35
N ALA A 92 17.92 -3.18 -6.32
CA ALA A 92 17.77 -4.04 -7.48
C ALA A 92 19.15 -4.54 -7.92
N SER A 93 19.18 -5.56 -8.76
CA SER A 93 20.43 -6.02 -9.36
C SER A 93 21.12 -4.93 -10.17
N ASP A 94 22.45 -4.94 -10.16
CA ASP A 94 23.28 -3.93 -10.84
C ASP A 94 22.93 -3.81 -12.34
N SER A 95 22.68 -4.95 -12.99
CA SER A 95 22.29 -4.98 -14.41
C SER A 95 20.96 -4.27 -14.66
N VAL A 96 19.99 -4.42 -13.75
CA VAL A 96 18.70 -3.72 -13.83
C VAL A 96 18.84 -2.23 -13.53
N LEU A 97 19.65 -1.84 -12.55
CA LEU A 97 19.89 -0.43 -12.25
C LEU A 97 20.55 0.29 -13.44
N VAL A 98 21.60 -0.30 -14.03
CA VAL A 98 22.24 0.23 -15.24
C VAL A 98 21.24 0.39 -16.38
N LYS A 99 20.38 -0.62 -16.60
CA LYS A 99 19.33 -0.58 -17.62
C LYS A 99 18.33 0.56 -17.35
N ARG A 100 17.82 0.71 -16.13
CA ARG A 100 16.87 1.78 -15.77
C ARG A 100 17.44 3.18 -16.00
N PHE A 101 18.72 3.40 -15.70
CA PHE A 101 19.40 4.66 -16.00
C PHE A 101 19.55 4.91 -17.50
N SER A 102 19.86 3.87 -18.27
CA SER A 102 19.94 3.93 -19.73
C SER A 102 18.58 4.28 -20.35
N ASP A 103 17.50 3.65 -19.86
CA ASP A 103 16.14 3.81 -20.36
C ASP A 103 15.57 5.21 -20.03
N THR A 104 15.83 5.71 -18.82
CA THR A 104 15.30 7.01 -18.36
C THR A 104 16.14 8.20 -18.82
N ARG A 105 17.35 7.97 -19.36
CA ARG A 105 18.35 9.00 -19.70
C ARG A 105 18.65 10.00 -18.57
N ARG A 106 18.30 9.66 -17.33
CA ARG A 106 18.61 10.50 -16.17
C ARG A 106 20.09 10.35 -15.84
N ARG A 107 20.72 11.46 -15.48
CA ARG A 107 22.09 11.44 -14.95
C ARG A 107 22.09 10.82 -13.56
N HIS A 108 23.12 10.02 -13.27
CA HIS A 108 23.34 9.48 -11.94
C HIS A 108 23.72 10.62 -10.98
N PRO A 109 23.25 10.63 -9.73
CA PRO A 109 23.60 11.67 -8.76
C PRO A 109 25.12 11.86 -8.56
N LEU A 110 25.88 10.78 -8.73
CA LEU A 110 27.34 10.76 -8.64
C LEU A 110 28.08 10.77 -10.00
N ASP A 111 27.40 11.08 -11.12
CA ASP A 111 28.03 11.09 -12.47
C ASP A 111 29.25 12.02 -12.55
N ALA A 112 29.32 13.07 -11.74
CA ALA A 112 30.47 13.99 -11.73
C ALA A 112 31.73 13.39 -11.06
N GLN A 113 31.57 12.34 -10.25
CA GLN A 113 32.65 11.74 -9.47
C GLN A 113 33.19 10.45 -10.12
N PHE A 114 32.42 9.83 -11.01
CA PHE A 114 32.78 8.56 -11.65
C PHE A 114 32.63 8.66 -13.18
N SER A 115 33.62 8.16 -13.90
CA SER A 115 33.58 8.10 -15.37
C SER A 115 32.68 6.98 -15.91
N VAL A 116 32.37 5.98 -15.09
CA VAL A 116 31.61 4.78 -15.47
C VAL A 116 30.45 4.58 -14.49
N LEU A 117 29.23 4.48 -15.03
CA LEU A 117 27.99 4.29 -14.24
C LEU A 117 28.05 3.04 -13.33
N LYS A 118 28.66 1.96 -13.81
CA LYS A 118 28.83 0.72 -13.05
C LYS A 118 29.64 0.95 -11.76
N ASP A 119 30.68 1.77 -11.83
CA ASP A 119 31.53 2.06 -10.67
C ASP A 119 30.80 2.93 -9.66
N ALA A 120 30.01 3.91 -10.13
CA ALA A 120 29.13 4.70 -9.27
C ALA A 120 28.11 3.82 -8.53
N ILE A 121 27.46 2.89 -9.24
CA ILE A 121 26.48 1.95 -8.69
C ILE A 121 27.12 0.98 -7.68
N ALA A 122 28.37 0.56 -7.90
CA ALA A 122 29.13 -0.26 -6.97
C ALA A 122 29.56 0.53 -5.72
N HIS A 123 29.96 1.79 -5.89
CA HIS A 123 30.31 2.68 -4.78
C HIS A 123 29.10 3.00 -3.91
N GLU A 124 27.94 3.29 -4.52
CA GLU A 124 26.69 3.48 -3.77
C GLU A 124 26.38 2.29 -2.86
N LYS A 125 26.58 1.07 -3.37
CA LYS A 125 26.38 -0.15 -2.60
C LYS A 125 27.27 -0.13 -1.35
N GLN A 126 28.56 0.15 -1.49
CA GLN A 126 29.48 0.20 -0.35
C GLN A 126 29.09 1.25 0.70
N VAL A 127 28.64 2.42 0.26
CA VAL A 127 28.23 3.51 1.17
C VAL A 127 26.90 3.21 1.87
N LEU A 128 25.97 2.56 1.17
CA LEU A 128 24.62 2.29 1.67
C LEU A 128 24.46 0.92 2.33
N ASP A 129 25.40 -0.01 2.16
CA ASP A 129 25.37 -1.34 2.78
C ASP A 129 25.16 -1.27 4.31
N PRO A 130 25.81 -0.37 5.09
CA PRO A 130 25.54 -0.24 6.51
C PRO A 130 24.08 0.11 6.83
N ILE A 131 23.44 0.94 6.00
CA ILE A 131 22.03 1.32 6.12
C ILE A 131 21.14 0.13 5.74
N ALA A 132 21.52 -0.62 4.72
CA ALA A 132 20.79 -1.80 4.27
C ALA A 132 20.78 -2.92 5.31
N GLU A 133 21.85 -3.07 6.09
CA GLU A 133 21.95 -4.07 7.16
C GLU A 133 21.06 -3.76 8.38
N ILE A 134 20.83 -2.48 8.68
CA ILE A 134 19.96 -2.06 9.80
C ILE A 134 18.49 -1.82 9.38
N ALA A 135 18.15 -2.06 8.11
CA ALA A 135 16.82 -1.79 7.60
C ALA A 135 15.78 -2.78 8.15
N ASP A 136 14.64 -2.25 8.61
CA ASP A 136 13.52 -3.08 9.08
C ASP A 136 12.84 -3.84 7.94
N LEU A 137 12.88 -3.28 6.72
CA LEU A 137 12.34 -3.92 5.52
C LEU A 137 13.26 -3.68 4.32
N ARG A 138 13.76 -4.75 3.71
CA ARG A 138 14.46 -4.72 2.43
C ARG A 138 13.52 -5.15 1.31
N ILE A 139 13.47 -4.37 0.23
CA ILE A 139 12.61 -4.63 -0.94
C ILE A 139 13.50 -4.76 -2.16
N ASP A 140 13.50 -5.96 -2.75
CA ASP A 140 14.10 -6.20 -4.06
C ASP A 140 13.11 -5.83 -5.16
N THR A 141 13.49 -4.84 -5.97
CA THR A 141 12.70 -4.33 -7.10
C THR A 141 13.17 -4.86 -8.45
N THR A 142 14.12 -5.79 -8.49
CA THR A 142 14.77 -6.28 -9.73
C THR A 142 13.76 -6.67 -10.82
N ASN A 143 12.74 -7.44 -10.46
CA ASN A 143 11.73 -7.95 -11.39
C ASN A 143 10.35 -7.31 -11.18
N ARG A 144 10.30 -6.11 -10.58
CA ARG A 144 9.05 -5.42 -10.28
C ARG A 144 8.78 -4.29 -11.26
N THR A 145 7.55 -4.21 -11.72
CA THR A 145 7.02 -3.08 -12.47
C THR A 145 6.70 -1.90 -11.53
N LEU A 146 6.51 -0.71 -12.08
CA LEU A 146 6.13 0.48 -11.31
C LEU A 146 4.80 0.27 -10.57
N HIS A 147 3.83 -0.39 -11.21
CA HIS A 147 2.53 -0.65 -10.63
C HIS A 147 2.61 -1.65 -9.47
N GLU A 148 3.34 -2.76 -9.63
CA GLU A 148 3.53 -3.71 -8.52
C GLU A 148 4.24 -3.07 -7.32
N LEU A 149 5.19 -2.15 -7.57
CA LEU A 149 5.89 -1.44 -6.50
C LEU A 149 4.97 -0.45 -5.77
N ASP A 150 4.09 0.24 -6.50
CA ASP A 150 3.06 1.11 -5.93
C ASP A 150 2.09 0.32 -5.05
N THR A 151 1.53 -0.78 -5.57
CA THR A 151 0.64 -1.68 -4.81
C THR A 151 1.32 -2.23 -3.56
N LEU A 152 2.54 -2.75 -3.69
CA LEU A 152 3.31 -3.27 -2.55
C LEU A 152 3.57 -2.19 -1.49
N THR A 153 3.81 -0.94 -1.92
CA THR A 153 4.01 0.18 -1.00
C THR A 153 2.73 0.47 -0.21
N LYS A 154 1.59 0.55 -0.89
CA LYS A 154 0.30 0.81 -0.25
C LYS A 154 -0.06 -0.29 0.76
N GLU A 155 0.11 -1.56 0.38
CA GLU A 155 -0.24 -2.71 1.20
C GLU A 155 0.72 -2.93 2.39
N ARG A 156 2.03 -2.89 2.14
CA ARG A 156 3.04 -3.38 3.10
C ARG A 156 3.74 -2.28 3.89
N ILE A 157 3.77 -1.06 3.36
CA ILE A 157 4.47 0.08 3.94
C ILE A 157 3.48 1.06 4.55
N ALA A 158 2.55 1.57 3.76
CA ALA A 158 1.59 2.59 4.18
C ALA A 158 0.56 2.07 5.19
N GLY A 159 0.53 0.76 5.45
CA GLY A 159 -0.35 0.15 6.43
C GLY A 159 -1.83 0.27 6.06
N HIS A 160 -2.14 0.43 4.77
CA HIS A 160 -3.46 0.08 4.24
C HIS A 160 -3.56 -1.45 4.22
N SER A 161 -3.49 -2.09 5.39
CA SER A 161 -3.74 -3.52 5.57
C SER A 161 -5.24 -3.75 5.54
N SER A 162 -5.83 -3.47 4.38
CA SER A 162 -7.11 -3.95 3.90
C SER A 162 -7.57 -2.97 2.82
N THR A 163 -7.35 -3.32 1.55
CA THR A 163 -8.52 -3.29 0.68
C THR A 163 -9.52 -4.26 1.31
N GLU A 164 -10.29 -3.80 2.31
CA GLU A 164 -11.52 -4.50 2.65
C GLU A 164 -12.32 -4.46 1.36
N ILE A 165 -12.53 -5.62 0.75
CA ILE A 165 -13.42 -5.70 -0.41
C ILE A 165 -14.79 -5.31 0.13
N SER A 166 -15.23 -4.09 -0.20
CA SER A 166 -16.56 -3.62 0.14
C SER A 166 -17.56 -4.32 -0.79
N LEU A 167 -18.28 -5.29 -0.26
CA LEU A 167 -19.31 -6.02 -0.99
C LEU A 167 -20.64 -5.27 -0.88
N LEU A 168 -21.14 -4.77 -2.01
CA LEU A 168 -22.48 -4.18 -2.11
C LEU A 168 -23.49 -5.25 -2.53
N PHE A 169 -24.38 -5.63 -1.60
CA PHE A 169 -25.54 -6.46 -1.91
C PHE A 169 -26.75 -5.56 -2.17
N GLN A 170 -27.26 -5.58 -3.39
CA GLN A 170 -28.48 -4.84 -3.76
C GLN A 170 -29.52 -5.76 -4.40
N SER A 171 -30.79 -5.58 -4.00
CA SER A 171 -31.92 -6.24 -4.63
C SER A 171 -32.55 -5.32 -5.68
N PHE A 172 -32.87 -5.85 -6.85
CA PHE A 172 -33.57 -5.12 -7.91
C PHE A 172 -34.73 -5.96 -8.48
N GLY A 173 -35.59 -5.32 -9.28
CA GLY A 173 -36.63 -6.01 -10.04
C GLY A 173 -36.40 -5.84 -11.54
N TYR A 174 -36.37 -6.94 -12.30
CA TYR A 174 -36.09 -6.94 -13.75
C TYR A 174 -36.93 -5.95 -14.57
N LYS A 175 -38.17 -5.65 -14.16
CA LYS A 175 -39.02 -4.66 -14.83
C LYS A 175 -38.44 -3.23 -14.80
N TYR A 176 -37.49 -2.95 -13.90
CA TYR A 176 -36.79 -1.67 -13.75
C TYR A 176 -35.37 -1.70 -14.33
N GLY A 177 -34.95 -2.82 -14.91
CA GLY A 177 -33.58 -3.03 -15.40
C GLY A 177 -32.60 -3.48 -14.31
N VAL A 178 -31.44 -3.97 -14.74
CA VAL A 178 -30.31 -4.30 -13.86
C VAL A 178 -29.56 -3.00 -13.52
N PRO A 179 -29.15 -2.76 -12.27
CA PRO A 179 -28.32 -1.61 -11.93
C PRO A 179 -27.02 -1.59 -12.74
N ILE A 180 -26.61 -0.40 -13.17
CA ILE A 180 -25.49 -0.19 -14.10
C ILE A 180 -24.15 -0.58 -13.46
N ASP A 181 -24.08 -0.54 -12.14
CA ASP A 181 -22.91 -0.78 -11.28
C ASP A 181 -22.87 -2.19 -10.69
N THR A 182 -23.49 -3.18 -11.35
CA THR A 182 -23.54 -4.57 -10.89
C THR A 182 -22.58 -5.48 -11.67
N ASP A 183 -21.63 -6.10 -10.96
CA ASP A 183 -20.68 -7.06 -11.55
C ASP A 183 -21.27 -8.47 -11.69
N ILE A 184 -22.03 -8.93 -10.69
CA ILE A 184 -22.60 -10.28 -10.63
C ILE A 184 -24.11 -10.20 -10.38
N VAL A 185 -24.88 -10.93 -11.19
CA VAL A 185 -26.34 -11.00 -11.08
C VAL A 185 -26.77 -12.43 -10.77
N PHE A 186 -27.53 -12.59 -9.68
CA PHE A 186 -28.20 -13.84 -9.33
C PHE A 186 -29.71 -13.70 -9.58
N ASP A 187 -30.28 -14.54 -10.46
CA ASP A 187 -31.72 -14.51 -10.78
C ASP A 187 -32.52 -15.40 -9.82
N ALA A 188 -33.23 -14.76 -8.88
CA ALA A 188 -34.05 -15.44 -7.88
C ALA A 188 -35.51 -15.71 -8.33
N ARG A 189 -35.89 -15.44 -9.60
CA ARG A 189 -37.29 -15.60 -10.06
C ARG A 189 -37.78 -17.04 -10.10
N CYS A 190 -36.88 -18.01 -10.09
CA CYS A 190 -37.19 -19.43 -10.01
C CYS A 190 -37.61 -19.90 -8.60
N LEU A 191 -37.41 -19.06 -7.57
CA LEU A 191 -37.73 -19.39 -6.18
C LEU A 191 -39.24 -19.29 -5.90
N PRO A 192 -39.72 -19.92 -4.81
CA PRO A 192 -41.11 -19.81 -4.39
C PRO A 192 -41.53 -18.36 -4.20
N ASN A 193 -42.61 -17.98 -4.86
CA ASN A 193 -43.05 -16.60 -4.88
C ASN A 193 -44.06 -16.32 -3.74
N PRO A 194 -43.73 -15.48 -2.74
CA PRO A 194 -44.61 -15.19 -1.61
C PRO A 194 -45.90 -14.48 -2.03
N TYR A 195 -45.94 -13.88 -3.22
CA TYR A 195 -47.13 -13.18 -3.75
C TYR A 195 -48.34 -14.10 -3.97
N TRP A 196 -48.12 -15.42 -4.02
CA TRP A 196 -49.18 -16.41 -4.18
C TRP A 196 -49.99 -16.62 -2.89
N ARG A 197 -49.42 -16.28 -1.72
CA ARG A 197 -50.13 -16.23 -0.44
C ARG A 197 -50.69 -14.82 -0.23
N GLU A 198 -52.01 -14.67 -0.23
CA GLU A 198 -52.66 -13.35 -0.20
C GLU A 198 -52.30 -12.53 1.04
N ASP A 199 -52.16 -13.20 2.18
CA ASP A 199 -51.79 -12.63 3.47
C ASP A 199 -50.33 -12.10 3.51
N LEU A 200 -49.49 -12.50 2.56
CA LEU A 200 -48.09 -12.09 2.44
C LEU A 200 -47.87 -10.92 1.48
N ARG A 201 -48.80 -10.64 0.55
CA ARG A 201 -48.63 -9.64 -0.54
C ARG A 201 -48.31 -8.22 -0.05
N GLN A 202 -48.74 -7.87 1.15
CA GLN A 202 -48.53 -6.53 1.74
C GLN A 202 -47.13 -6.33 2.35
N PHE A 203 -46.35 -7.41 2.51
CA PHE A 203 -45.05 -7.36 3.18
C PHE A 203 -43.90 -7.39 2.16
N ASN A 204 -42.75 -6.84 2.57
CA ASN A 204 -41.51 -6.92 1.81
C ASN A 204 -40.58 -8.01 2.37
N GLY A 205 -39.49 -8.29 1.65
CA GLY A 205 -38.52 -9.34 2.00
C GLY A 205 -37.84 -9.19 3.37
N LEU A 206 -37.90 -8.01 4.00
CA LEU A 206 -37.34 -7.78 5.34
C LEU A 206 -38.31 -8.18 6.47
N HIS A 207 -39.58 -8.41 6.15
CA HIS A 207 -40.59 -8.73 7.15
C HIS A 207 -40.49 -10.21 7.59
N HIS A 208 -40.60 -10.46 8.90
CA HIS A 208 -40.43 -11.81 9.47
C HIS A 208 -41.30 -12.89 8.81
N ARG A 209 -42.55 -12.55 8.42
CA ARG A 209 -43.46 -13.51 7.76
C ARG A 209 -42.98 -13.94 6.39
N ILE A 210 -42.31 -13.05 5.65
CA ILE A 210 -41.71 -13.39 4.35
C ILE A 210 -40.47 -14.25 4.56
N LYS A 211 -39.65 -13.93 5.57
CA LYS A 211 -38.50 -14.76 5.95
C LYS A 211 -38.93 -16.19 6.29
N VAL A 212 -39.90 -16.37 7.18
CA VAL A 212 -40.42 -17.71 7.54
C VAL A 212 -40.95 -18.47 6.33
N PHE A 213 -41.67 -17.80 5.42
CA PHE A 213 -42.15 -18.43 4.18
C PHE A 213 -41.00 -18.91 3.27
N LEU A 214 -39.91 -18.16 3.19
CA LEU A 214 -38.75 -18.50 2.36
C LEU A 214 -37.89 -19.58 3.01
N ASP A 215 -37.69 -19.53 4.33
CA ASP A 215 -36.96 -20.52 5.14
C ASP A 215 -37.65 -21.91 5.15
N GLU A 216 -38.95 -21.99 4.80
CA GLU A 216 -39.68 -23.26 4.64
C GLU A 216 -39.27 -24.05 3.37
N SER A 217 -38.53 -23.44 2.45
CA SER A 217 -38.23 -24.01 1.13
C SER A 217 -36.76 -24.38 0.98
N ALA A 218 -36.48 -25.68 0.87
CA ALA A 218 -35.13 -26.20 0.61
C ALA A 218 -34.45 -25.59 -0.64
N VAL A 219 -35.20 -25.28 -1.69
CA VAL A 219 -34.65 -24.66 -2.91
C VAL A 219 -34.12 -23.24 -2.65
N VAL A 220 -34.64 -22.53 -1.64
CA VAL A 220 -34.14 -21.21 -1.25
C VAL A 220 -32.82 -21.36 -0.52
N ASP A 221 -32.70 -22.36 0.35
CA ASP A 221 -31.46 -22.67 1.06
C ASP A 221 -30.36 -23.08 0.08
N ASP A 222 -30.67 -23.97 -0.87
CA ASP A 222 -29.73 -24.40 -1.94
C ASP A 222 -29.21 -23.19 -2.74
N PHE A 223 -30.11 -22.28 -3.12
CA PHE A 223 -29.75 -21.05 -3.84
C PHE A 223 -28.86 -20.14 -2.98
N PHE A 224 -29.16 -19.99 -1.70
CA PHE A 224 -28.37 -19.19 -0.77
C PHE A 224 -26.95 -19.76 -0.61
N GLU A 225 -26.82 -21.09 -0.51
CA GLU A 225 -25.53 -21.76 -0.44
C GLU A 225 -24.71 -21.58 -1.72
N ASP A 226 -25.33 -21.69 -2.89
CA ASP A 226 -24.66 -21.48 -4.18
C ASP A 226 -24.16 -20.03 -4.32
N VAL A 227 -24.93 -19.03 -3.87
CA VAL A 227 -24.50 -17.62 -3.82
C VAL A 227 -23.30 -17.45 -2.89
N CYS A 228 -23.32 -18.07 -1.71
CA CYS A 228 -22.22 -18.02 -0.75
C CYS A 228 -20.95 -18.71 -1.29
N ARG A 229 -21.09 -19.86 -1.97
CA ARG A 229 -19.96 -20.57 -2.57
C ARG A 229 -19.33 -19.79 -3.71
N THR A 230 -20.14 -19.11 -4.51
CA THR A 230 -19.65 -18.24 -5.59
C THR A 230 -18.79 -17.12 -5.00
N ARG A 231 -19.23 -16.50 -3.90
CA ARG A 231 -18.46 -15.48 -3.19
C ARG A 231 -17.06 -15.96 -2.79
N ASP A 232 -16.95 -17.18 -2.25
CA ASP A 232 -15.69 -17.73 -1.75
C ASP A 232 -14.72 -18.17 -2.87
N GLY A 233 -15.20 -18.31 -4.11
CA GLY A 233 -14.35 -18.62 -5.28
C GLY A 233 -13.66 -17.41 -5.92
N TYR A 234 -14.11 -16.19 -5.57
CA TYR A 234 -13.58 -14.91 -6.10
C TYR A 234 -12.80 -14.10 -5.06
N MET A 235 -12.78 -14.53 -3.78
CA MET A 235 -11.89 -14.03 -2.73
C MET A 235 -10.70 -14.96 -2.57
#